data_AF-A0A929I4A6-F1
#
_entry.id   AF-A0A929I4A6-F1
#
_cell.length_a   1.000
_cell.length_b   1.000
_cell.length_c   1.000
_cell.angle_alpha   90.00
_cell.angle_beta   90.00
_cell.angle_gamma   90.00
#
_symmetry.space_group_name_H-M   'P 1'
#
loop_
_entity.id
_entity.type
_entity.pdbx_description
1 polymer ?
#
loop_
_entity_poly.entity_id
_entity_poly.type
_entity_poly.pdbx_seq_one_letter_code
_entity_poly.pdbx_strand_id
1 'polypeptide(L)'
;MIKKEKAPPTRYSGPSNRWINKILRGSYDHCTCLLPDKIGSFSNLLLKLFYSGIKVDDQQTGILQQLEENAIVVYVTKFKSFFEYLFYYNRYRQENLPYPQLGFDYNVYIWQPLSRLLRIFLAKLDFILRYQSLPDPYDRGYLKQELINGRCGFMSLVGKKIFHRWFVKAETDPIHYLIEIQKSIDRPIYLIPQLMFFSKTARRENPTFIDILFGPEDKPGKIRRLVTLFKNSSGVFVEVSEPLNLKRYLRSEKTRNQTSEYQSLLLRRDLLVQLNAHRQSITGPVRKSRIELKESILTTERFQRFMKTYAENRDIPIHQVRRKADAYIEEIAANYKPAYIKVASVIVRWIIQAMFDGFTTNHEVLNRVKNMSLKGPLVLVPSHKSHIDYLILDYVLYHNNLSVPHIA
;
A
#
# COMPACT_ATOMS: atom_id res chain seq x y z
N MET A 1 -27.38 -11.60 -10.53
CA MET A 1 -27.72 -10.52 -11.50
C MET A 1 -27.48 -9.17 -10.85
N ILE A 2 -26.33 -8.55 -11.10
CA ILE A 2 -26.07 -7.16 -10.67
C ILE A 2 -26.67 -6.28 -11.77
N LYS A 3 -27.68 -5.46 -11.44
CA LYS A 3 -28.17 -4.40 -12.33
C LYS A 3 -26.95 -3.58 -12.75
N LYS A 4 -26.57 -3.64 -14.03
CA LYS A 4 -25.72 -2.62 -14.66
C LYS A 4 -26.55 -1.33 -14.61
N GLU A 5 -26.40 -0.54 -13.57
CA GLU A 5 -26.73 0.88 -13.64
C GLU A 5 -25.91 1.45 -14.81
N LYS A 6 -26.60 2.07 -15.77
CA LYS A 6 -25.95 2.72 -16.90
C LYS A 6 -24.90 3.69 -16.34
N ALA A 7 -23.64 3.53 -16.79
CA ALA A 7 -22.59 4.48 -16.45
C ALA A 7 -23.09 5.90 -16.76
N PRO A 8 -22.98 6.86 -15.82
CA PRO A 8 -23.46 8.22 -16.05
C PRO A 8 -22.72 8.84 -17.23
N PRO A 9 -23.38 9.69 -18.04
CA PRO A 9 -22.79 10.24 -19.25
C PRO A 9 -21.54 11.08 -18.92
N THR A 10 -20.50 10.94 -19.76
CA THR A 10 -19.23 11.71 -19.67
C THR A 10 -19.44 13.20 -19.97
N ARG A 11 -20.46 13.53 -20.78
CA ARG A 11 -20.89 14.90 -21.08
C ARG A 11 -22.11 15.30 -20.27
N TYR A 12 -22.12 16.54 -19.78
CA TYR A 12 -23.26 17.13 -19.09
C TYR A 12 -24.48 17.20 -20.02
N SER A 13 -25.57 16.49 -19.71
CA SER A 13 -26.82 16.49 -20.48
C SER A 13 -28.05 16.65 -19.59
N GLY A 14 -28.11 17.73 -18.80
CA GLY A 14 -29.27 18.07 -17.96
C GLY A 14 -29.90 19.43 -18.30
N PRO A 15 -31.19 19.66 -17.98
CA PRO A 15 -31.88 20.90 -18.32
C PRO A 15 -31.26 22.11 -17.60
N SER A 16 -30.88 23.09 -18.43
CA SER A 16 -30.86 24.55 -18.22
C SER A 16 -30.24 25.24 -16.99
N ASN A 17 -29.41 24.64 -16.13
CA ASN A 17 -28.50 25.48 -15.31
C ASN A 17 -27.29 25.95 -16.14
N ARG A 18 -27.51 26.91 -17.05
CA ARG A 18 -26.47 27.55 -17.91
C ARG A 18 -25.23 27.97 -17.12
N TRP A 19 -25.43 28.41 -15.88
CA TRP A 19 -24.35 28.85 -14.99
C TRP A 19 -23.45 27.69 -14.53
N ILE A 20 -24.05 26.56 -14.12
CA ILE A 20 -23.32 25.36 -13.72
C ILE A 20 -22.57 24.77 -14.92
N ASN A 21 -23.19 24.73 -16.10
CA ASN A 21 -22.54 24.21 -17.31
C ASN A 21 -21.34 25.08 -17.74
N LYS A 22 -21.46 26.41 -17.62
CA LYS A 22 -20.37 27.37 -17.90
C LYS A 22 -19.21 27.22 -16.91
N ILE A 23 -19.49 26.96 -15.64
CA ILE A 23 -18.48 26.72 -14.59
C ILE A 23 -17.79 25.36 -14.77
N LEU A 24 -18.56 24.31 -15.08
CA LEU A 24 -18.04 22.95 -15.26
C LEU A 24 -17.36 22.72 -16.62
N ARG A 25 -17.43 23.70 -17.54
CA ARG A 25 -16.91 23.59 -18.93
C ARG A 25 -17.42 22.34 -19.66
N GLY A 26 -18.67 21.94 -19.41
CA GLY A 26 -19.30 20.81 -20.09
C GLY A 26 -18.84 19.41 -19.68
N SER A 27 -17.91 19.25 -18.71
CA SER A 27 -17.52 17.94 -18.19
C SER A 27 -17.60 17.86 -16.67
N TYR A 28 -17.97 16.68 -16.16
CA TYR A 28 -17.90 16.36 -14.74
C TYR A 28 -16.53 15.78 -14.34
N ASP A 29 -15.58 15.73 -15.26
CA ASP A 29 -14.29 15.05 -15.11
C ASP A 29 -13.29 15.85 -14.27
N HIS A 30 -13.78 16.59 -13.27
CA HIS A 30 -12.96 17.31 -12.32
C HIS A 30 -12.59 16.36 -11.18
N CYS A 31 -11.51 15.60 -11.37
CA CYS A 31 -11.01 14.69 -10.36
C CYS A 31 -9.91 15.32 -9.47
N THR A 32 -9.89 14.92 -8.20
CA THR A 32 -8.85 15.29 -7.21
C THR A 32 -7.56 14.49 -7.38
N CYS A 33 -7.49 13.55 -8.31
CA CYS A 33 -6.34 12.65 -8.49
C CYS A 33 -5.17 13.28 -9.27
N LEU A 34 -5.36 14.44 -9.89
CA LEU A 34 -4.37 15.04 -10.79
C LEU A 34 -3.52 16.09 -10.07
N LEU A 35 -2.19 16.01 -10.14
CA LEU A 35 -1.29 17.11 -9.79
C LEU A 35 -1.24 18.15 -10.93
N PRO A 36 -1.24 19.46 -10.63
CA PRO A 36 -1.22 20.49 -11.66
C PRO A 36 0.14 20.53 -12.38
N ASP A 37 0.14 20.93 -13.66
CA ASP A 37 1.35 21.00 -14.49
C ASP A 37 2.31 22.11 -14.03
N LYS A 38 1.76 23.17 -13.43
CA LYS A 38 2.51 24.28 -12.86
C LYS A 38 2.10 24.46 -11.40
N ILE A 39 2.90 23.89 -10.51
CA ILE A 39 2.94 24.37 -9.12
C ILE A 39 3.76 25.67 -9.16
N GLY A 40 3.26 26.76 -8.57
CA GLY A 40 3.91 28.08 -8.65
C GLY A 40 5.39 28.06 -8.25
N SER A 41 6.17 29.04 -8.74
CA SER A 41 7.64 29.06 -8.59
C SER A 41 8.12 28.91 -7.15
N PHE A 42 7.44 29.55 -6.19
CA PHE A 42 7.73 29.42 -4.77
C PHE A 42 7.59 27.99 -4.25
N SER A 43 6.50 27.32 -4.60
CA SER A 43 6.26 25.93 -4.19
C SER A 43 7.24 24.97 -4.83
N ASN A 44 7.65 25.18 -6.09
CA ASN A 44 8.71 24.38 -6.71
C ASN A 44 10.04 24.55 -5.96
N LEU A 45 10.39 25.78 -5.57
CA LEU A 45 11.59 26.05 -4.78
C LEU A 45 11.52 25.35 -3.41
N LEU A 46 10.38 25.46 -2.72
CA LEU A 46 10.15 24.80 -1.44
C LEU A 46 10.31 23.28 -1.55
N LEU A 47 9.71 22.65 -2.56
CA LEU A 47 9.82 21.21 -2.79
C LEU A 47 11.24 20.80 -3.16
N LYS A 48 11.94 21.60 -3.98
CA LYS A 48 13.34 21.37 -4.32
C LYS A 48 14.21 21.38 -3.07
N LEU A 49 14.06 22.38 -2.21
CA LEU A 49 14.81 22.47 -0.95
C LEU A 49 14.47 21.29 -0.03
N PHE A 50 13.18 21.00 0.13
CA PHE A 50 12.69 19.94 1.01
C PHE A 50 13.16 18.53 0.63
N TYR A 51 13.29 18.25 -0.68
CA TYR A 51 13.71 16.95 -1.20
C TYR A 51 15.18 16.89 -1.65
N SER A 52 15.92 18.01 -1.56
CA SER A 52 17.28 18.15 -2.07
C SER A 52 18.23 17.06 -1.56
N GLY A 53 18.04 16.64 -0.32
CA GLY A 53 18.92 15.70 0.33
C GLY A 53 18.66 14.22 0.00
N ILE A 54 17.59 13.87 -0.73
CA ILE A 54 17.28 12.48 -1.10
C ILE A 54 18.09 12.09 -2.33
N LYS A 55 18.88 11.03 -2.21
CA LYS A 55 19.68 10.50 -3.32
C LYS A 55 18.83 9.67 -4.28
N VAL A 56 19.08 9.85 -5.56
CA VAL A 56 18.54 9.01 -6.63
C VAL A 56 19.75 8.53 -7.43
N ASP A 57 19.81 7.24 -7.71
CA ASP A 57 20.89 6.69 -8.54
C ASP A 57 20.62 7.01 -10.01
N ASP A 58 21.54 7.75 -10.65
CA ASP A 58 21.44 8.18 -12.04
C ASP A 58 21.43 6.98 -13.01
N GLN A 59 22.09 5.86 -12.64
CA GLN A 59 22.06 4.65 -13.49
C GLN A 59 20.65 4.04 -13.52
N GLN A 60 19.91 4.16 -12.42
CA GLN A 60 18.56 3.59 -12.31
C GLN A 60 17.50 4.46 -12.96
N THR A 61 17.68 5.78 -12.93
CA THR A 61 16.83 6.68 -13.72
C THR A 61 17.10 6.56 -15.22
N GLY A 62 18.30 6.13 -15.63
CA GLY A 62 18.60 5.74 -17.01
C GLY A 62 17.67 4.68 -17.58
N ILE A 63 17.13 3.79 -16.74
CA ILE A 63 16.11 2.81 -17.14
C ILE A 63 14.85 3.50 -17.69
N LEU A 64 14.50 4.67 -17.16
CA LEU A 64 13.34 5.46 -17.62
C LEU A 64 13.57 6.07 -19.00
N GLN A 65 14.82 6.34 -19.36
CA GLN A 65 15.19 6.87 -20.68
C GLN A 65 15.19 5.77 -21.76
N GLN A 66 15.35 4.50 -21.35
CA GLN A 66 15.32 3.34 -22.24
C GLN A 66 13.91 2.85 -22.58
N LEU A 67 12.88 3.46 -22.01
CA LEU A 67 11.49 3.12 -22.30
C LEU A 67 11.13 3.51 -23.74
N GLU A 68 10.20 2.76 -24.34
CA GLU A 68 9.67 3.10 -25.67
C GLU A 68 9.10 4.53 -25.66
N GLU A 69 9.45 5.36 -26.65
CA GLU A 69 9.09 6.80 -26.67
C GLU A 69 7.59 7.06 -26.49
N ASN A 70 6.78 6.15 -27.02
CA ASN A 70 5.33 6.17 -26.93
C ASN A 70 4.78 5.19 -25.88
N ALA A 71 5.49 4.87 -24.80
CA ALA A 71 4.95 4.07 -23.71
C ALA A 71 4.01 4.90 -22.80
N ILE A 72 3.00 4.26 -22.19
CA ILE A 72 2.28 4.85 -21.05
C ILE A 72 3.02 4.44 -19.77
N VAL A 73 3.42 5.40 -18.95
CA VAL A 73 4.19 5.12 -17.72
C VAL A 73 3.28 5.21 -16.50
N VAL A 74 3.29 4.16 -15.68
CA VAL A 74 2.64 4.13 -14.37
C VAL A 74 3.63 3.70 -13.30
N TYR A 75 3.90 4.61 -12.38
CA TYR A 75 4.76 4.37 -11.23
C TYR A 75 4.03 3.59 -10.14
N VAL A 76 4.69 2.59 -9.57
CA VAL A 76 4.09 1.65 -8.61
C VAL A 76 4.89 1.65 -7.31
N THR A 77 4.22 1.87 -6.19
CA THR A 77 4.83 1.69 -4.86
C THR A 77 4.13 0.60 -4.06
N LYS A 78 4.83 0.06 -3.06
CA LYS A 78 4.25 -0.95 -2.19
C LYS A 78 3.09 -0.40 -1.36
N PHE A 79 3.29 0.75 -0.70
CA PHE A 79 2.32 1.35 0.20
C PHE A 79 1.95 2.77 -0.22
N LYS A 80 0.70 3.15 0.06
CA LYS A 80 0.21 4.50 -0.20
C LYS A 80 0.98 5.55 0.60
N SER A 81 1.66 6.45 -0.10
CA SER A 81 2.47 7.53 0.47
C SER A 81 2.36 8.79 -0.40
N PHE A 82 1.74 9.84 0.14
CA PHE A 82 1.66 11.14 -0.56
C PHE A 82 3.02 11.84 -0.63
N PHE A 83 3.87 11.58 0.36
CA PHE A 83 5.25 12.05 0.40
C PHE A 83 6.05 11.51 -0.80
N GLU A 84 6.02 10.20 -1.03
CA GLU A 84 6.68 9.57 -2.18
C GLU A 84 6.11 10.07 -3.49
N TYR A 85 4.77 10.15 -3.61
CA TYR A 85 4.12 10.68 -4.81
C TYR A 85 4.61 12.09 -5.17
N LEU A 86 4.66 12.99 -4.18
CA LEU A 86 5.16 14.36 -4.39
C LEU A 86 6.66 14.41 -4.67
N PHE A 87 7.44 13.55 -4.02
CA PHE A 87 8.87 13.43 -4.29
C PHE A 87 9.12 13.09 -5.76
N TYR A 88 8.49 12.02 -6.27
CA TYR A 88 8.66 11.59 -7.66
C TYR A 88 8.13 12.61 -8.66
N TYR A 89 6.99 13.24 -8.38
CA TYR A 89 6.48 14.34 -9.19
C TYR A 89 7.51 15.47 -9.33
N ASN A 90 8.12 15.88 -8.22
CA ASN A 90 9.06 17.00 -8.22
C ASN A 90 10.43 16.61 -8.81
N ARG A 91 10.97 15.45 -8.43
CA ARG A 91 12.31 15.01 -8.81
C ARG A 91 12.42 14.71 -10.29
N TYR A 92 11.53 13.88 -10.83
CA TYR A 92 11.55 13.52 -12.24
C TYR A 92 11.24 14.71 -13.14
N ARG A 93 10.42 15.66 -12.68
CA ARG A 93 10.20 16.92 -13.40
C ARG A 93 11.47 17.78 -13.48
N GLN A 94 12.32 17.79 -12.45
CA GLN A 94 13.59 18.52 -12.46
C GLN A 94 14.63 17.87 -13.38
N GLU A 95 14.59 16.54 -13.50
CA GLU A 95 15.50 15.74 -14.33
C GLU A 95 14.98 15.57 -15.77
N ASN A 96 13.89 16.26 -16.15
CA ASN A 96 13.22 16.13 -17.45
C ASN A 96 12.81 14.68 -17.81
N LEU A 97 12.49 13.88 -16.79
CA LEU A 97 12.00 12.51 -16.92
C LEU A 97 10.45 12.48 -16.89
N PRO A 98 9.80 11.43 -17.40
CA PRO A 98 8.35 11.25 -17.26
C PRO A 98 7.96 11.29 -15.78
N TYR A 99 7.12 12.23 -15.34
CA TYR A 99 6.83 12.42 -13.92
C TYR A 99 5.36 12.14 -13.59
N PRO A 100 5.06 11.52 -12.44
CA PRO A 100 3.71 11.10 -12.10
C PRO A 100 2.78 12.29 -11.85
N GLN A 101 1.74 12.46 -12.68
CA GLN A 101 0.73 13.51 -12.52
C GLN A 101 -0.62 12.95 -12.06
N LEU A 102 -0.90 11.69 -12.36
CA LEU A 102 -2.20 11.07 -12.12
C LEU A 102 -2.10 10.03 -11.00
N GLY A 103 -2.64 10.32 -9.83
CA GLY A 103 -2.58 9.43 -8.68
C GLY A 103 -3.82 8.55 -8.53
N PHE A 104 -3.68 7.26 -8.76
CA PHE A 104 -4.72 6.25 -8.55
C PHE A 104 -5.09 6.13 -7.07
N ASP A 105 -6.35 6.38 -6.75
CA ASP A 105 -6.87 6.52 -5.38
C ASP A 105 -6.21 7.63 -4.54
N TYR A 106 -5.46 8.55 -5.14
CA TYR A 106 -4.92 9.72 -4.43
C TYR A 106 -5.87 10.90 -4.50
N ASN A 107 -5.96 11.66 -3.41
CA ASN A 107 -6.70 12.91 -3.37
C ASN A 107 -5.72 14.05 -3.09
N VAL A 108 -5.50 14.86 -4.11
CA VAL A 108 -4.60 16.01 -4.11
C VAL A 108 -5.45 17.28 -3.96
N TYR A 109 -5.43 17.85 -2.76
CA TYR A 109 -6.06 19.14 -2.49
C TYR A 109 -5.04 20.29 -2.45
N ILE A 110 -3.83 19.98 -1.96
CA ILE A 110 -2.75 20.92 -1.79
C ILE A 110 -2.24 21.36 -3.17
N TRP A 111 -2.02 22.67 -3.34
CA TRP A 111 -1.55 23.32 -4.58
C TRP A 111 -2.49 23.25 -5.79
N GLN A 112 -3.75 22.83 -5.61
CA GLN A 112 -4.76 23.02 -6.63
C GLN A 112 -5.20 24.49 -6.70
N PRO A 113 -5.42 25.06 -7.90
CA PRO A 113 -6.07 26.36 -8.01
C PRO A 113 -7.43 26.36 -7.31
N LEU A 114 -7.73 27.39 -6.52
CA LEU A 114 -9.00 27.50 -5.78
C LEU A 114 -10.22 27.37 -6.70
N SER A 115 -10.13 27.94 -7.90
CA SER A 115 -11.17 27.84 -8.93
C SER A 115 -11.42 26.41 -9.41
N ARG A 116 -10.40 25.54 -9.38
CA ARG A 116 -10.54 24.11 -9.70
C ARG A 116 -11.14 23.35 -8.51
N LEU A 117 -10.74 23.64 -7.28
CA LEU A 117 -11.34 23.04 -6.09
C LEU A 117 -12.84 23.33 -6.00
N LEU A 118 -13.24 24.58 -6.27
CA LEU A 118 -14.65 24.96 -6.34
C LEU A 118 -15.40 24.21 -7.45
N ARG A 119 -14.80 24.05 -8.65
CA ARG A 119 -15.41 23.23 -9.72
C ARG A 119 -15.58 21.77 -9.33
N ILE A 120 -14.56 21.16 -8.72
CA ILE A 120 -14.62 19.79 -8.21
C ILE A 120 -15.75 19.66 -7.19
N PHE A 121 -15.84 20.60 -6.26
CA PHE A 121 -16.89 20.62 -5.24
C PHE A 121 -18.28 20.73 -5.87
N LEU A 122 -18.49 21.68 -6.77
CA LEU A 122 -19.76 21.87 -7.48
C LEU A 122 -20.13 20.65 -8.34
N ALA A 123 -19.17 20.03 -9.03
CA ALA A 123 -19.38 18.82 -9.79
C ALA A 123 -19.83 17.65 -8.91
N LYS A 124 -19.20 17.48 -7.73
CA LYS A 124 -19.60 16.46 -6.74
C LYS A 124 -20.99 16.72 -6.18
N LEU A 125 -21.28 17.97 -5.82
CA LEU A 125 -22.57 18.36 -5.26
C LEU A 125 -23.70 18.11 -6.26
N ASP A 126 -23.57 18.59 -7.50
CA ASP A 126 -24.57 18.38 -8.55
C ASP A 126 -24.73 16.88 -8.90
N PHE A 127 -23.64 16.10 -8.87
CA PHE A 127 -23.72 14.65 -9.09
C PHE A 127 -24.47 13.93 -7.96
N ILE A 128 -24.20 14.27 -6.69
CA ILE A 128 -24.91 13.69 -5.53
C ILE A 128 -26.41 14.04 -5.60
N LEU A 129 -26.75 15.28 -5.93
CA LEU A 129 -28.15 15.72 -6.04
C LEU A 129 -28.91 14.95 -7.13
N ARG A 130 -28.25 14.57 -8.23
CA ARG A 130 -28.90 13.88 -9.36
C ARG A 130 -28.92 12.37 -9.24
N TYR A 131 -27.83 11.79 -8.77
CA TYR A 131 -27.59 10.34 -8.86
C TYR A 131 -27.48 9.67 -7.49
N GLN A 132 -27.64 10.43 -6.39
CA GLN A 132 -27.60 9.94 -5.00
C GLN A 132 -26.35 9.09 -4.69
N SER A 133 -25.27 9.30 -5.43
CA SER A 133 -24.03 8.53 -5.36
C SER A 133 -22.82 9.46 -5.50
N LEU A 134 -21.64 8.97 -5.10
CA LEU A 134 -20.39 9.70 -5.30
C LEU A 134 -19.79 9.37 -6.67
N PRO A 135 -19.18 10.35 -7.36
CA PRO A 135 -18.55 10.08 -8.64
C PRO A 135 -17.31 9.19 -8.45
N ASP A 136 -17.28 8.05 -9.14
CA ASP A 136 -16.09 7.20 -9.22
C ASP A 136 -15.16 7.68 -10.36
N PRO A 137 -13.86 7.95 -10.09
CA PRO A 137 -12.90 8.34 -11.11
C PRO A 137 -12.62 7.26 -12.19
N TYR A 138 -12.90 5.97 -11.93
CA TYR A 138 -12.63 4.88 -12.86
C TYR A 138 -13.72 4.74 -13.95
N ASP A 139 -14.97 5.08 -13.63
CA ASP A 139 -16.13 4.76 -14.48
C ASP A 139 -16.28 5.65 -15.73
N ARG A 140 -15.64 6.82 -15.74
CA ARG A 140 -15.90 7.87 -16.75
C ARG A 140 -14.86 7.94 -17.86
N GLY A 141 -13.89 7.04 -17.86
CA GLY A 141 -12.81 7.03 -18.86
C GLY A 141 -11.84 8.21 -18.78
N TYR A 142 -12.03 9.16 -17.85
CA TYR A 142 -11.13 10.30 -17.65
C TYR A 142 -9.68 9.86 -17.42
N LEU A 143 -9.45 8.92 -16.50
CA LEU A 143 -8.11 8.39 -16.22
C LEU A 143 -7.48 7.77 -17.47
N LYS A 144 -8.25 6.98 -18.22
CA LYS A 144 -7.81 6.39 -19.50
C LYS A 144 -7.40 7.47 -20.50
N GLN A 145 -8.21 8.53 -20.67
CA GLN A 145 -7.90 9.61 -21.61
C GLN A 145 -6.63 10.37 -21.20
N GLU A 146 -6.47 10.69 -19.91
CA GLU A 146 -5.29 11.39 -19.41
C GLU A 146 -4.01 10.56 -19.58
N LEU A 147 -4.08 9.24 -19.37
CA LEU A 147 -2.95 8.35 -19.64
C LEU A 147 -2.60 8.30 -21.13
N ILE A 148 -3.61 8.21 -22.01
CA ILE A 148 -3.41 8.21 -23.47
C ILE A 148 -2.81 9.54 -23.95
N ASN A 149 -3.21 10.66 -23.35
CA ASN A 149 -2.68 12.00 -23.61
C ASN A 149 -1.21 12.18 -23.15
N GLY A 150 -0.59 11.14 -22.59
CA GLY A 150 0.82 11.13 -22.20
C GLY A 150 1.08 11.50 -20.74
N ARG A 151 0.04 11.68 -19.91
CA ARG A 151 0.25 11.88 -18.47
C ARG A 151 0.68 10.58 -17.81
N CYS A 152 1.62 10.65 -16.88
CA CYS A 152 2.09 9.47 -16.15
C CYS A 152 1.23 9.20 -14.90
N GLY A 153 0.99 7.91 -14.64
CA GLY A 153 0.24 7.43 -13.49
C GLY A 153 1.12 7.17 -12.25
N PHE A 154 0.49 7.13 -11.08
CA PHE A 154 1.08 6.74 -9.81
C PHE A 154 0.09 5.92 -8.99
N MET A 155 0.47 4.74 -8.55
CA MET A 155 -0.39 3.85 -7.78
C MET A 155 0.35 3.12 -6.67
N SER A 156 -0.41 2.58 -5.72
CA SER A 156 0.13 1.74 -4.66
C SER A 156 -0.57 0.39 -4.62
N LEU A 157 0.19 -0.66 -4.33
CA LEU A 157 -0.31 -2.03 -4.37
C LEU A 157 -1.08 -2.44 -3.11
N VAL A 158 -0.64 -1.99 -1.93
CA VAL A 158 -1.14 -2.42 -0.61
C VAL A 158 -1.73 -1.25 0.15
N GLY A 159 -2.88 -1.47 0.79
CA GLY A 159 -3.45 -0.50 1.72
C GLY A 159 -4.87 -0.85 2.17
N LYS A 160 -5.16 -0.71 3.47
CA LYS A 160 -6.45 -1.10 4.07
C LYS A 160 -7.68 -0.54 3.33
N LYS A 161 -7.67 0.74 2.96
CA LYS A 161 -8.78 1.37 2.22
C LYS A 161 -8.85 0.88 0.77
N ILE A 162 -7.71 0.70 0.11
CA ILE A 162 -7.62 0.22 -1.28
C ILE A 162 -8.15 -1.22 -1.32
N PHE A 163 -7.59 -2.09 -0.49
CA PHE A 163 -7.97 -3.49 -0.35
C PHE A 163 -9.46 -3.67 -0.05
N HIS A 164 -9.98 -2.98 0.96
CA HIS A 164 -11.40 -3.10 1.31
C HIS A 164 -12.31 -2.69 0.14
N ARG A 165 -11.95 -1.66 -0.64
CA ARG A 165 -12.77 -1.22 -1.78
C ARG A 165 -12.85 -2.29 -2.86
N TRP A 166 -11.71 -2.76 -3.37
CA TRP A 166 -11.76 -3.70 -4.49
C TRP A 166 -12.05 -5.15 -4.06
N PHE A 167 -11.58 -5.58 -2.90
CA PHE A 167 -11.80 -6.96 -2.44
C PHE A 167 -13.18 -7.17 -1.81
N VAL A 168 -13.57 -6.28 -0.88
CA VAL A 168 -14.82 -6.44 -0.11
C VAL A 168 -15.99 -5.81 -0.84
N LYS A 169 -15.83 -4.59 -1.37
CA LYS A 169 -16.91 -3.89 -2.09
C LYS A 169 -16.98 -4.17 -3.59
N ALA A 170 -16.02 -4.93 -4.13
CA ALA A 170 -15.92 -5.19 -5.57
C ALA A 170 -15.85 -3.90 -6.44
N GLU A 171 -15.34 -2.80 -5.87
CA GLU A 171 -15.04 -1.58 -6.62
C GLU A 171 -13.82 -1.79 -7.54
N THR A 172 -13.66 -0.91 -8.52
CA THR A 172 -12.63 -1.05 -9.56
C THR A 172 -11.22 -0.98 -8.97
N ASP A 173 -10.45 -2.07 -9.10
CA ASP A 173 -9.04 -2.14 -8.73
C ASP A 173 -8.18 -1.36 -9.76
N PRO A 174 -7.27 -0.46 -9.35
CA PRO A 174 -6.35 0.21 -10.27
C PRO A 174 -5.61 -0.75 -11.21
N ILE A 175 -5.20 -1.92 -10.73
CA ILE A 175 -4.49 -2.91 -11.58
C ILE A 175 -5.44 -3.48 -12.63
N HIS A 176 -6.63 -3.88 -12.20
CA HIS A 176 -7.65 -4.39 -13.11
C HIS A 176 -8.02 -3.35 -14.16
N TYR A 177 -8.18 -2.09 -13.75
CA TYR A 177 -8.44 -0.98 -14.66
C TYR A 177 -7.33 -0.80 -15.71
N LEU A 178 -6.05 -0.87 -15.31
CA LEU A 178 -4.93 -0.79 -16.25
C LEU A 178 -4.88 -1.98 -17.21
N ILE A 179 -5.25 -3.19 -16.76
CA ILE A 179 -5.36 -4.37 -17.62
C ILE A 179 -6.46 -4.15 -18.68
N GLU A 180 -7.63 -3.65 -18.29
CA GLU A 180 -8.71 -3.36 -19.22
C GLU A 180 -8.33 -2.26 -20.22
N ILE A 181 -7.61 -1.22 -19.77
CA ILE A 181 -7.03 -0.21 -20.68
C ILE A 181 -6.08 -0.89 -21.67
N GLN A 182 -5.11 -1.66 -21.19
CA GLN A 182 -4.10 -2.32 -22.04
C GLN A 182 -4.74 -3.25 -23.08
N LYS A 183 -5.84 -3.94 -22.75
CA LYS A 183 -6.57 -4.78 -23.72
C LYS A 183 -7.25 -3.96 -24.81
N SER A 184 -7.58 -2.69 -24.52
CA SER A 184 -8.25 -1.78 -25.46
C SER A 184 -7.31 -0.93 -26.32
N ILE A 185 -5.99 -0.95 -26.05
CA ILE A 185 -5.00 -0.13 -26.75
C ILE A 185 -3.79 -0.98 -27.15
N ASP A 186 -3.18 -0.70 -28.30
CA ASP A 186 -1.95 -1.40 -28.70
C ASP A 186 -0.69 -0.80 -28.02
N ARG A 187 -0.75 0.48 -27.65
CA ARG A 187 0.31 1.18 -26.90
C ARG A 187 0.64 0.46 -25.58
N PRO A 188 1.91 0.13 -25.28
CA PRO A 188 2.24 -0.59 -24.05
C PRO A 188 2.19 0.31 -22.82
N ILE A 189 1.67 -0.24 -21.73
CA ILE A 189 1.72 0.33 -20.39
C ILE A 189 2.89 -0.29 -19.65
N TYR A 190 3.80 0.55 -19.15
CA TYR A 190 4.91 0.17 -18.30
C TYR A 190 4.57 0.45 -16.84
N LEU A 191 4.65 -0.58 -16.00
CA LEU A 191 4.55 -0.46 -14.55
C LEU A 191 5.96 -0.37 -13.99
N ILE A 192 6.29 0.71 -13.29
CA ILE A 192 7.65 0.98 -12.80
C ILE A 192 7.65 0.90 -11.27
N PRO A 193 8.11 -0.21 -10.68
CA PRO A 193 8.11 -0.38 -9.24
C PRO A 193 9.22 0.46 -8.61
N GLN A 194 8.90 1.23 -7.58
CA GLN A 194 9.83 2.15 -6.91
C GLN A 194 9.83 1.95 -5.40
N LEU A 195 11.01 2.10 -4.81
CA LEU A 195 11.25 1.98 -3.39
C LEU A 195 11.96 3.20 -2.86
N MET A 196 11.44 3.73 -1.75
CA MET A 196 12.14 4.74 -0.97
C MET A 196 12.62 4.13 0.34
N PHE A 197 13.87 4.40 0.66
CA PHE A 197 14.55 3.95 1.87
C PHE A 197 14.91 5.15 2.73
N PHE A 198 14.72 4.99 4.04
CA PHE A 198 15.15 5.96 5.06
C PHE A 198 16.33 5.47 5.88
N SER A 199 16.72 4.20 5.69
CA SER A 199 17.90 3.56 6.24
C SER A 199 18.24 2.31 5.42
N LYS A 200 19.52 1.92 5.43
CA LYS A 200 20.00 0.62 4.89
C LYS A 200 19.99 -0.49 5.94
N THR A 201 19.72 -0.17 7.20
CA THR A 201 19.79 -1.12 8.31
C THR A 201 18.59 -2.07 8.33
N ALA A 202 18.85 -3.33 8.64
CA ALA A 202 17.81 -4.29 8.96
C ALA A 202 16.95 -3.81 10.13
N ARG A 203 15.67 -4.19 10.13
CA ARG A 203 14.74 -3.79 11.18
C ARG A 203 15.14 -4.40 12.52
N ARG A 204 15.35 -3.56 13.52
CA ARG A 204 15.68 -4.00 14.88
C ARG A 204 14.52 -4.82 15.47
N GLU A 205 14.87 -5.92 16.14
CA GLU A 205 13.88 -6.75 16.83
C GLU A 205 13.34 -6.05 18.08
N ASN A 206 14.24 -5.39 18.83
CA ASN A 206 13.93 -4.60 20.00
C ASN A 206 13.94 -3.10 19.66
N PRO A 207 12.77 -2.43 19.67
CA PRO A 207 12.69 -1.01 19.36
C PRO A 207 13.24 -0.17 20.51
N THR A 208 13.92 0.90 20.15
CA THR A 208 14.28 1.99 21.07
C THR A 208 13.05 2.82 21.42
N PHE A 209 13.11 3.64 22.47
CA PHE A 209 12.02 4.55 22.82
C PHE A 209 11.66 5.51 21.66
N ILE A 210 12.66 5.92 20.88
CA ILE A 210 12.48 6.75 19.68
C ILE A 210 11.70 5.97 18.61
N ASP A 211 12.00 4.68 18.40
CA ASP A 211 11.28 3.82 17.46
C ASP A 211 9.81 3.62 17.87
N ILE A 212 9.54 3.57 19.18
CA ILE A 212 8.19 3.42 19.73
C ILE A 212 7.38 4.69 19.46
N LEU A 213 7.94 5.86 19.79
CA LEU A 213 7.20 7.12 19.71
C LEU A 213 7.08 7.66 18.28
N PHE A 214 8.13 7.53 17.48
CA PHE A 214 8.20 8.14 16.15
C PHE A 214 8.29 7.14 14.99
N GLY A 215 8.12 5.84 15.27
CA GLY A 215 8.22 4.76 14.29
C GLY A 215 9.68 4.37 14.01
N PRO A 216 9.92 3.15 13.48
CA PRO A 216 11.27 2.61 13.28
C PRO A 216 12.02 3.30 12.13
N GLU A 217 13.34 3.10 12.07
CA GLU A 217 14.24 3.70 11.06
C GLU A 217 13.88 3.35 9.61
N ASP A 218 13.44 2.11 9.36
CA ASP A 218 13.09 1.61 8.02
C ASP A 218 11.71 2.10 7.53
N LYS A 219 10.85 2.54 8.46
CA LYS A 219 9.51 3.06 8.18
C LYS A 219 9.16 4.19 9.17
N PRO A 220 9.81 5.36 9.04
CA PRO A 220 9.63 6.44 10.00
C PRO A 220 8.22 7.02 9.92
N GLY A 221 7.71 7.41 11.09
CA GLY A 221 6.51 8.24 11.22
C GLY A 221 6.74 9.64 10.63
N LYS A 222 5.69 10.46 10.58
CA LYS A 222 5.74 11.77 9.89
C LYS A 222 6.82 12.70 10.46
N ILE A 223 6.94 12.77 11.79
CA ILE A 223 7.91 13.64 12.48
C ILE A 223 9.33 13.13 12.26
N ARG A 224 9.60 11.85 12.57
CA ARG A 224 10.92 11.25 12.35
C ARG A 224 11.36 11.36 10.89
N ARG A 225 10.44 11.17 9.94
CA ARG A 225 10.72 11.34 8.52
C ARG A 225 11.24 12.73 8.22
N LEU A 226 10.55 13.76 8.72
CA LEU A 226 10.96 15.15 8.52
C LEU A 226 12.35 15.40 9.13
N VAL A 227 12.59 14.93 10.36
CA VAL A 227 13.90 15.05 11.02
C VAL A 227 14.99 14.30 10.23
N THR A 228 14.73 13.08 9.78
CA THR A 228 15.69 12.28 8.98
C THR A 228 16.04 12.99 7.68
N LEU A 229 15.09 13.63 7.01
CA LEU A 229 15.35 14.37 5.78
C LEU A 229 16.25 15.59 5.97
N PHE A 230 16.11 16.32 7.08
CA PHE A 230 16.92 17.50 7.33
C PHE A 230 18.26 17.20 8.01
N LYS A 231 18.30 16.21 8.92
CA LYS A 231 19.50 15.88 9.69
C LYS A 231 20.39 14.82 9.03
N ASN A 232 19.78 13.86 8.32
CA ASN A 232 20.47 12.68 7.82
C ASN A 232 20.02 12.32 6.39
N SER A 233 19.93 13.33 5.54
CA SER A 233 19.37 13.21 4.21
C SER A 233 20.13 12.22 3.34
N SER A 234 21.46 12.12 3.53
CA SER A 234 22.36 11.22 2.81
C SER A 234 22.02 9.73 2.98
N GLY A 235 21.26 9.37 4.02
CA GLY A 235 20.73 8.03 4.26
C GLY A 235 19.37 7.76 3.63
N VAL A 236 18.71 8.78 3.05
CA VAL A 236 17.45 8.65 2.32
C VAL A 236 17.75 8.55 0.83
N PHE A 237 17.32 7.45 0.23
CA PHE A 237 17.57 7.19 -1.18
C PHE A 237 16.40 6.44 -1.83
N VAL A 238 16.36 6.50 -3.15
CA VAL A 238 15.35 5.86 -3.98
C VAL A 238 15.99 4.84 -4.89
N GLU A 239 15.29 3.72 -5.04
CA GLU A 239 15.66 2.64 -5.94
C GLU A 239 14.51 2.35 -6.90
N VAL A 240 14.85 2.13 -8.18
CA VAL A 240 13.91 1.77 -9.24
C VAL A 240 14.11 0.30 -9.58
N SER A 241 13.05 -0.49 -9.49
CA SER A 241 13.07 -1.89 -9.94
C SER A 241 12.87 -1.98 -11.46
N GLU A 242 13.20 -3.15 -12.02
CA GLU A 242 12.94 -3.48 -13.42
C GLU A 242 11.49 -3.16 -13.84
N PRO A 243 11.28 -2.31 -14.87
CA PRO A 243 9.97 -2.00 -15.40
C PRO A 243 9.26 -3.22 -15.99
N LEU A 244 7.97 -3.35 -15.68
CA LEU A 244 7.12 -4.42 -16.21
C LEU A 244 6.31 -3.90 -17.39
N ASN A 245 6.52 -4.47 -18.58
CA ASN A 245 5.68 -4.21 -19.75
C ASN A 245 4.38 -5.03 -19.64
N LEU A 246 3.25 -4.35 -19.43
CA LEU A 246 1.95 -4.97 -19.19
C LEU A 246 1.45 -5.75 -20.40
N LYS A 247 1.65 -5.22 -21.61
CA LYS A 247 1.28 -5.88 -22.87
C LYS A 247 1.97 -7.24 -23.00
N ARG A 248 3.28 -7.30 -22.71
CA ARG A 248 4.07 -8.55 -22.70
C ARG A 248 3.61 -9.48 -21.59
N TYR A 249 3.36 -8.97 -20.39
CA TYR A 249 2.90 -9.75 -19.25
C TYR A 249 1.57 -10.46 -19.53
N LEU A 250 0.59 -9.75 -20.12
CA LEU A 250 -0.72 -10.31 -20.46
C LEU A 250 -0.66 -11.37 -21.57
N ARG A 251 0.38 -11.36 -22.41
CA ARG A 251 0.60 -12.38 -23.46
C ARG A 251 1.31 -13.64 -22.95
N SER A 252 1.83 -13.63 -21.72
CA SER A 252 2.50 -14.79 -21.14
C SER A 252 1.54 -15.97 -20.91
N GLU A 253 2.05 -17.20 -20.98
CA GLU A 253 1.25 -18.43 -20.82
C GLU A 253 0.46 -18.46 -19.51
N LYS A 254 1.05 -17.97 -18.42
CA LYS A 254 0.44 -17.90 -17.09
C LYS A 254 -0.82 -17.04 -17.06
N THR A 255 -0.89 -16.02 -17.92
CA THR A 255 -1.87 -14.93 -17.83
C THR A 255 -2.88 -14.99 -18.98
N ARG A 256 -2.48 -15.46 -20.17
CA ARG A 256 -3.24 -15.37 -21.42
C ARG A 256 -4.66 -15.92 -21.35
N ASN A 257 -4.86 -17.06 -20.70
CA ASN A 257 -6.14 -17.77 -20.64
C ASN A 257 -6.94 -17.50 -19.35
N GLN A 258 -6.51 -16.52 -18.57
CA GLN A 258 -7.11 -16.22 -17.26
C GLN A 258 -8.07 -15.05 -17.32
N THR A 259 -9.01 -14.99 -16.37
CA THR A 259 -9.93 -13.85 -16.23
C THR A 259 -9.17 -12.58 -15.82
N SER A 260 -9.64 -11.40 -16.25
CA SER A 260 -9.01 -10.12 -15.88
C SER A 260 -8.88 -9.91 -14.37
N GLU A 261 -9.81 -10.46 -13.58
CA GLU A 261 -9.73 -10.45 -12.11
C GLU A 261 -8.56 -11.30 -11.60
N TYR A 262 -8.37 -12.50 -12.14
CA TYR A 262 -7.23 -13.32 -11.75
C TYR A 262 -5.89 -12.74 -12.23
N GLN A 263 -5.87 -12.17 -13.45
CA GLN A 263 -4.72 -11.47 -13.99
C GLN A 263 -4.28 -10.30 -13.08
N SER A 264 -5.23 -9.54 -12.51
CA SER A 264 -4.90 -8.44 -11.59
C SER A 264 -4.34 -8.92 -10.26
N LEU A 265 -4.86 -10.03 -9.71
CA LEU A 265 -4.34 -10.65 -8.50
C LEU A 265 -2.91 -11.18 -8.69
N LEU A 266 -2.66 -11.88 -9.80
CA LEU A 266 -1.33 -12.37 -10.15
C LEU A 266 -0.34 -11.23 -10.34
N LEU A 267 -0.70 -10.21 -11.12
CA LEU A 267 0.16 -9.06 -11.34
C LEU A 267 0.50 -8.34 -10.03
N ARG A 268 -0.49 -8.12 -9.15
CA ARG A 268 -0.25 -7.54 -7.82
C ARG A 268 0.77 -8.36 -7.05
N ARG A 269 0.58 -9.68 -7.01
CA ARG A 269 1.47 -10.60 -6.27
C ARG A 269 2.88 -10.54 -6.81
N ASP A 270 3.05 -10.61 -8.13
CA ASP A 270 4.36 -10.64 -8.77
C ASP A 270 5.11 -9.31 -8.55
N LEU A 271 4.43 -8.15 -8.66
CA LEU A 271 4.99 -6.84 -8.31
C LEU A 271 5.37 -6.74 -6.83
N LEU A 272 4.57 -7.31 -5.93
CA LEU A 272 4.90 -7.34 -4.50
C LEU A 272 6.09 -8.24 -4.19
N VAL A 273 6.22 -9.38 -4.86
CA VAL A 273 7.39 -10.26 -4.75
C VAL A 273 8.63 -9.52 -5.23
N GLN A 274 8.56 -8.85 -6.38
CA GLN A 274 9.66 -8.05 -6.93
C GLN A 274 10.09 -6.93 -5.98
N LEU A 275 9.14 -6.11 -5.48
CA LEU A 275 9.42 -5.05 -4.51
C LEU A 275 10.00 -5.59 -3.19
N ASN A 276 9.52 -6.74 -2.71
CA ASN A 276 10.03 -7.36 -1.50
C ASN A 276 11.45 -7.91 -1.69
N ALA A 277 11.71 -8.58 -2.80
CA ALA A 277 13.04 -9.08 -3.14
C ALA A 277 14.05 -7.94 -3.26
N HIS A 278 13.69 -6.85 -3.95
CA HIS A 278 14.54 -5.68 -4.07
C HIS A 278 14.76 -4.99 -2.70
N ARG A 279 13.73 -4.87 -1.86
CA ARG A 279 13.93 -4.38 -0.50
C ARG A 279 14.85 -5.30 0.31
N GLN A 280 14.69 -6.61 0.17
CA GLN A 280 15.47 -7.61 0.89
C GLN A 280 16.95 -7.64 0.49
N SER A 281 17.29 -7.38 -0.78
CA SER A 281 18.70 -7.30 -1.21
C SER A 281 19.45 -6.12 -0.56
N ILE A 282 18.72 -5.10 -0.10
CA ILE A 282 19.29 -3.90 0.52
C ILE A 282 19.25 -3.97 2.04
N THR A 283 18.07 -4.27 2.62
CA THR A 283 17.86 -4.20 4.08
C THR A 283 17.98 -5.56 4.79
N GLY A 284 18.17 -6.64 4.04
CA GLY A 284 18.06 -8.00 4.58
C GLY A 284 16.61 -8.46 4.78
N PRO A 285 16.37 -9.55 5.54
CA PRO A 285 15.06 -10.18 5.68
C PRO A 285 13.95 -9.20 6.09
N VAL A 286 12.89 -9.15 5.30
CA VAL A 286 11.78 -8.20 5.50
C VAL A 286 10.63 -8.86 6.26
N ARG A 287 10.25 -8.29 7.41
CA ARG A 287 9.00 -8.67 8.08
C ARG A 287 7.81 -8.08 7.32
N LYS A 288 6.99 -8.94 6.72
CA LYS A 288 5.75 -8.52 6.03
C LYS A 288 4.80 -7.85 7.02
N SER A 289 4.11 -6.81 6.57
CA SER A 289 3.12 -6.14 7.41
C SER A 289 1.85 -6.99 7.57
N ARG A 290 1.10 -6.82 8.67
CA ARG A 290 -0.19 -7.51 8.88
C ARG A 290 -1.15 -7.32 7.70
N ILE A 291 -1.22 -6.11 7.16
CA ILE A 291 -2.05 -5.80 5.97
C ILE A 291 -1.57 -6.62 4.78
N GLU A 292 -0.27 -6.59 4.48
CA GLU A 292 0.30 -7.37 3.37
C GLU A 292 0.10 -8.89 3.52
N LEU A 293 0.25 -9.43 4.72
CA LEU A 293 -0.03 -10.85 4.99
C LEU A 293 -1.51 -11.17 4.76
N LYS A 294 -2.41 -10.33 5.29
CA LYS A 294 -3.85 -10.48 5.08
C LYS A 294 -4.20 -10.46 3.59
N GLU A 295 -3.74 -9.45 2.86
CA GLU A 295 -3.97 -9.34 1.42
C GLU A 295 -3.43 -10.60 0.71
N SER A 296 -2.21 -11.03 1.01
CA SER A 296 -1.60 -12.23 0.42
C SER A 296 -2.41 -13.51 0.67
N ILE A 297 -2.92 -13.73 1.88
CA ILE A 297 -3.74 -14.90 2.22
C ILE A 297 -5.05 -14.85 1.44
N LEU A 298 -5.73 -13.70 1.49
CA LEU A 298 -7.02 -13.50 0.86
C LEU A 298 -6.95 -13.64 -0.66
N THR A 299 -5.85 -13.24 -1.30
CA THR A 299 -5.67 -13.31 -2.76
C THR A 299 -5.08 -14.63 -3.25
N THR A 300 -4.78 -15.58 -2.36
CA THR A 300 -4.22 -16.88 -2.77
C THR A 300 -5.25 -17.67 -3.58
N GLU A 301 -4.81 -18.28 -4.68
CA GLU A 301 -5.68 -18.99 -5.62
C GLU A 301 -6.53 -20.07 -4.94
N ARG A 302 -5.91 -20.92 -4.10
CA ARG A 302 -6.61 -21.95 -3.32
C ARG A 302 -7.75 -21.36 -2.48
N PHE A 303 -7.51 -20.21 -1.85
CA PHE A 303 -8.49 -19.57 -0.98
C PHE A 303 -9.60 -18.87 -1.78
N GLN A 304 -9.26 -18.26 -2.93
CA GLN A 304 -10.25 -17.73 -3.87
C GLN A 304 -11.19 -18.81 -4.39
N ARG A 305 -10.66 -19.97 -4.79
CA ARG A 305 -11.49 -21.12 -5.22
C ARG A 305 -12.39 -21.60 -4.09
N PHE A 306 -11.85 -21.74 -2.87
CA PHE A 306 -12.65 -22.11 -1.69
C PHE A 306 -13.79 -21.12 -1.44
N MET A 307 -13.52 -19.81 -1.45
CA MET A 307 -14.57 -18.80 -1.25
C MET A 307 -15.64 -18.84 -2.34
N LYS A 308 -15.26 -19.11 -3.59
CA LYS A 308 -16.21 -19.26 -4.71
C LYS A 308 -17.10 -20.49 -4.53
N THR A 309 -16.52 -21.66 -4.27
CA THR A 309 -17.28 -22.88 -3.99
C THR A 309 -18.17 -22.74 -2.74
N TYR A 310 -17.67 -22.08 -1.69
CA TYR A 310 -18.45 -21.79 -0.49
C TYR A 310 -19.65 -20.86 -0.78
N ALA A 311 -19.45 -19.85 -1.62
CA ALA A 311 -20.51 -18.95 -2.06
C ALA A 311 -21.60 -19.69 -2.85
N GLU A 312 -21.19 -20.53 -3.81
CA GLU A 312 -22.07 -21.35 -4.65
C GLU A 312 -22.87 -22.36 -3.81
N ASN A 313 -22.21 -23.12 -2.92
CA ASN A 313 -22.87 -24.14 -2.10
C ASN A 313 -23.87 -23.57 -1.07
N ARG A 314 -23.72 -22.31 -0.68
CA ARG A 314 -24.55 -21.64 0.32
C ARG A 314 -25.53 -20.63 -0.28
N ASP A 315 -25.55 -20.51 -1.61
CA ASP A 315 -26.31 -19.50 -2.36
C ASP A 315 -26.20 -18.08 -1.77
N ILE A 316 -24.97 -17.68 -1.43
CA ILE A 316 -24.68 -16.34 -0.92
C ILE A 316 -23.78 -15.57 -1.88
N PRO A 317 -23.97 -14.25 -2.03
CA PRO A 317 -23.11 -13.45 -2.87
C PRO A 317 -21.63 -13.51 -2.44
N ILE A 318 -20.72 -13.65 -3.40
CA ILE A 318 -19.26 -13.75 -3.16
C ILE A 318 -18.71 -12.60 -2.30
N HIS A 319 -19.23 -11.38 -2.45
CA HIS A 319 -18.79 -10.22 -1.66
C HIS A 319 -19.06 -10.42 -0.15
N GLN A 320 -20.14 -11.11 0.22
CA GLN A 320 -20.43 -11.41 1.62
C GLN A 320 -19.44 -12.42 2.19
N VAL A 321 -19.07 -13.43 1.38
CA VAL A 321 -18.03 -14.41 1.75
C VAL A 321 -16.67 -13.72 1.92
N ARG A 322 -16.28 -12.85 0.99
CA ARG A 322 -15.05 -12.05 1.08
C ARG A 322 -15.04 -11.16 2.33
N ARG A 323 -16.17 -10.53 2.67
CA ARG A 323 -16.29 -9.73 3.91
C ARG A 323 -16.12 -10.59 5.17
N LYS A 324 -16.74 -11.77 5.21
CA LYS A 324 -16.58 -12.71 6.33
C LYS A 324 -15.13 -13.18 6.47
N ALA A 325 -14.48 -13.53 5.36
CA ALA A 325 -13.08 -13.94 5.36
C ALA A 325 -12.14 -12.81 5.83
N ASP A 326 -12.34 -11.57 5.37
CA ASP A 326 -11.57 -10.41 5.85
C ASP A 326 -11.73 -10.21 7.37
N ALA A 327 -12.97 -10.34 7.88
CA ALA A 327 -13.26 -10.22 9.30
C ALA A 327 -12.59 -11.32 10.13
N TYR A 328 -12.70 -12.60 9.72
CA TYR A 328 -12.07 -13.72 10.43
C TYR A 328 -10.55 -13.63 10.43
N ILE A 329 -9.92 -13.22 9.31
CA ILE A 329 -8.46 -13.02 9.30
C ILE A 329 -8.07 -11.86 10.19
N GLU A 330 -8.84 -10.76 10.20
CA GLU A 330 -8.58 -9.63 11.09
C GLU A 330 -8.68 -10.05 12.56
N GLU A 331 -9.63 -10.91 12.91
CA GLU A 331 -9.81 -11.47 14.26
C GLU A 331 -8.65 -12.39 14.67
N ILE A 332 -8.24 -13.32 13.80
CA ILE A 332 -7.15 -14.27 14.07
C ILE A 332 -5.77 -13.60 14.07
N ALA A 333 -5.59 -12.54 13.29
CA ALA A 333 -4.28 -11.94 13.06
C ALA A 333 -3.76 -11.17 14.28
N ALA A 334 -2.84 -11.80 15.01
CA ALA A 334 -2.12 -11.20 16.14
C ALA A 334 -1.42 -9.87 15.76
N ASN A 335 -1.50 -8.89 16.66
CA ASN A 335 -0.88 -7.58 16.49
C ASN A 335 0.37 -7.44 17.38
N TYR A 336 1.43 -8.17 17.04
CA TYR A 336 2.67 -8.14 17.80
C TYR A 336 3.37 -6.78 17.70
N LYS A 337 3.49 -6.11 18.84
CA LYS A 337 4.19 -4.84 18.96
C LYS A 337 5.29 -4.99 20.01
N PRO A 338 6.57 -5.02 19.60
CA PRO A 338 7.68 -5.18 20.54
C PRO A 338 7.72 -4.09 21.64
N ALA A 339 7.21 -2.90 21.33
CA ALA A 339 7.03 -1.80 22.29
C ALA A 339 6.19 -2.20 23.50
N TYR A 340 5.05 -2.87 23.25
CA TYR A 340 4.14 -3.32 24.29
C TYR A 340 4.76 -4.46 25.09
N ILE A 341 5.47 -5.38 24.43
CA ILE A 341 6.21 -6.45 25.11
C ILE A 341 7.25 -5.87 26.08
N LYS A 342 8.01 -4.85 25.66
CA LYS A 342 8.98 -4.19 26.54
C LYS A 342 8.31 -3.58 27.76
N VAL A 343 7.21 -2.85 27.59
CA VAL A 343 6.46 -2.27 28.72
C VAL A 343 5.87 -3.36 29.62
N ALA A 344 5.26 -4.38 29.03
CA ALA A 344 4.71 -5.52 29.75
C ALA A 344 5.78 -6.24 30.56
N SER A 345 7.00 -6.40 30.04
CA SER A 345 8.11 -7.03 30.78
C SER A 345 8.47 -6.28 32.07
N VAL A 346 8.39 -4.95 32.07
CA VAL A 346 8.63 -4.12 33.26
C VAL A 346 7.50 -4.30 34.28
N ILE A 347 6.25 -4.29 33.82
CA ILE A 347 5.08 -4.49 34.69
C ILE A 347 5.10 -5.90 35.30
N VAL A 348 5.37 -6.93 34.49
CA VAL A 348 5.44 -8.32 34.97
C VAL A 348 6.56 -8.49 35.98
N ARG A 349 7.73 -7.86 35.77
CA ARG A 349 8.80 -7.85 36.78
C ARG A 349 8.32 -7.31 38.12
N TRP A 350 7.59 -6.20 38.11
CA TRP A 350 7.03 -5.61 39.32
C TRP A 350 6.01 -6.53 39.99
N ILE A 351 5.10 -7.14 39.23
CA ILE A 351 4.11 -8.10 39.74
C ILE A 351 4.82 -9.29 40.41
N ILE A 352 5.83 -9.86 39.74
CA ILE A 352 6.58 -11.00 40.26
C ILE A 352 7.24 -10.64 41.60
N GLN A 353 7.90 -9.49 41.68
CA GLN A 353 8.56 -9.01 42.91
C GLN A 353 7.57 -8.70 44.04
N ALA A 354 6.34 -8.30 43.72
CA ALA A 354 5.31 -7.99 44.71
C ALA A 354 4.56 -9.22 45.23
N MET A 355 4.41 -10.27 44.40
CA MET A 355 3.58 -11.44 44.71
C MET A 355 4.37 -12.68 45.14
N PHE A 356 5.65 -12.76 44.78
CA PHE A 356 6.49 -13.94 45.03
C PHE A 356 7.87 -13.53 45.55
N ASP A 357 8.47 -14.38 46.38
CA ASP A 357 9.88 -14.22 46.81
C ASP A 357 10.88 -14.43 45.66
N GLY A 358 10.39 -14.89 44.51
CA GLY A 358 11.14 -15.08 43.27
C GLY A 358 10.58 -16.21 42.43
N PHE A 359 11.23 -16.49 41.29
CA PHE A 359 10.97 -17.69 40.52
C PHE A 359 12.30 -18.26 39.99
N THR A 360 12.40 -19.58 39.92
CA THR A 360 13.58 -20.27 39.41
C THR A 360 13.33 -20.77 37.99
N THR A 361 14.29 -20.58 37.10
CA THR A 361 14.23 -21.09 35.73
C THR A 361 15.28 -22.15 35.49
N ASN A 362 14.89 -23.25 34.84
CA ASN A 362 15.83 -24.27 34.43
C ASN A 362 16.52 -23.83 33.12
N HIS A 363 17.78 -23.40 33.24
CA HIS A 363 18.59 -22.94 32.10
C HIS A 363 18.87 -24.03 31.06
N GLU A 364 18.97 -25.30 31.48
CA GLU A 364 19.18 -26.42 30.56
C GLU A 364 17.96 -26.61 29.65
N VAL A 365 16.76 -26.56 30.23
CA VAL A 365 15.51 -26.64 29.48
C VAL A 365 15.36 -25.44 28.54
N LEU A 366 15.69 -24.22 29.00
CA LEU A 366 15.66 -23.03 28.15
C LEU A 366 16.61 -23.13 26.95
N ASN A 367 17.82 -23.65 27.16
CA ASN A 367 18.77 -23.89 26.07
C ASN A 367 18.25 -24.94 25.09
N ARG A 368 17.61 -26.01 25.58
CA ARG A 368 16.96 -27.00 24.71
C ARG A 368 15.85 -26.38 23.89
N VAL A 369 14.99 -25.55 24.49
CA VAL A 369 13.93 -24.80 23.79
C VAL A 369 14.54 -23.88 22.72
N LYS A 370 15.63 -23.17 23.05
CA LYS A 370 16.35 -22.31 22.10
C LYS A 370 16.94 -23.09 20.93
N ASN A 371 17.48 -24.28 21.16
CA ASN A 371 17.98 -25.13 20.07
C ASN A 371 16.85 -25.67 19.19
N MET A 372 15.67 -25.94 19.76
CA MET A 372 14.51 -26.37 18.99
C MET A 372 13.90 -25.23 18.17
N SER A 373 13.95 -23.97 18.65
CA SER A 373 13.43 -22.82 17.89
C SER A 373 14.18 -22.59 16.57
N LEU A 374 15.44 -23.02 16.48
CA LEU A 374 16.22 -22.98 15.25
C LEU A 374 15.74 -23.99 14.20
N LYS A 375 15.07 -25.07 14.61
CA LYS A 375 14.59 -26.15 13.73
C LYS A 375 13.17 -25.90 13.21
N GLY A 376 12.40 -25.03 13.85
CA GLY A 376 11.05 -24.70 13.41
C GLY A 376 10.23 -23.91 14.44
N PRO A 377 8.95 -23.63 14.12
CA PRO A 377 8.04 -22.93 15.02
C PRO A 377 7.83 -23.72 16.32
N LEU A 378 7.90 -23.03 17.46
CA LEU A 378 7.61 -23.62 18.77
C LEU A 378 6.15 -23.42 19.14
N VAL A 379 5.50 -24.49 19.59
CA VAL A 379 4.18 -24.44 20.22
C VAL A 379 4.36 -24.74 21.70
N LEU A 380 4.06 -23.77 22.55
CA LEU A 380 4.20 -23.89 24.00
C LEU A 380 2.82 -24.17 24.59
N VAL A 381 2.72 -25.26 25.35
CA VAL A 381 1.48 -25.68 26.02
C VAL A 381 1.69 -25.53 27.52
N PRO A 382 1.34 -24.38 28.12
CA PRO A 382 1.49 -24.18 29.55
C PRO A 382 0.51 -25.10 30.31
N SER A 383 0.90 -25.55 31.51
CA SER A 383 0.05 -26.41 32.34
C SER A 383 -1.19 -25.69 32.93
N HIS A 384 -1.34 -24.38 32.68
CA HIS A 384 -2.47 -23.54 33.14
C HIS A 384 -2.81 -23.69 34.63
N LYS A 385 -1.80 -23.80 35.50
CA LYS A 385 -2.04 -23.87 36.95
C LYS A 385 -2.42 -22.50 37.51
N SER A 386 -1.96 -21.43 36.87
CA SER A 386 -2.25 -20.04 37.24
C SER A 386 -2.32 -19.12 36.02
N HIS A 387 -3.09 -18.04 36.11
CA HIS A 387 -3.05 -16.94 35.13
C HIS A 387 -1.71 -16.18 35.15
N ILE A 388 -0.83 -16.40 36.13
CA ILE A 388 0.49 -15.79 36.14
C ILE A 388 1.47 -16.60 35.27
N ASP A 389 1.20 -17.88 34.99
CA ASP A 389 2.11 -18.76 34.27
C ASP A 389 2.47 -18.23 32.88
N TYR A 390 1.48 -17.69 32.14
CA TYR A 390 1.72 -17.13 30.81
C TYR A 390 2.53 -15.83 30.88
N LEU A 391 2.30 -14.99 31.89
CA LEU A 391 3.07 -13.75 32.10
C LEU A 391 4.54 -14.06 32.42
N ILE A 392 4.77 -15.04 33.31
CA ILE A 392 6.13 -15.48 33.65
C ILE A 392 6.80 -16.12 32.43
N LEU A 393 6.09 -16.96 31.67
CA LEU A 393 6.64 -17.58 30.46
C LEU A 393 7.08 -16.52 29.45
N ASP A 394 6.21 -15.55 29.14
CA ASP A 394 6.53 -14.45 28.24
C ASP A 394 7.73 -13.63 28.73
N TYR A 395 7.77 -13.33 30.03
CA TYR A 395 8.86 -12.61 30.67
C TYR A 395 10.19 -13.37 30.57
N VAL A 396 10.19 -14.67 30.86
CA VAL A 396 11.36 -15.53 30.78
C VAL A 396 11.87 -15.62 29.35
N LEU A 397 10.99 -15.87 28.38
CA LEU A 397 11.38 -15.95 26.98
C LEU A 397 11.96 -14.63 26.47
N TYR A 398 11.30 -13.51 26.79
CA TYR A 398 11.77 -12.17 26.43
C TYR A 398 13.17 -11.89 26.98
N HIS A 399 13.43 -12.19 28.25
CA HIS A 399 14.73 -11.97 28.88
C HIS A 399 15.82 -12.97 28.47
N ASN A 400 15.46 -14.09 27.83
CA ASN A 400 16.40 -15.10 27.32
C ASN A 400 16.60 -15.01 25.80
N ASN A 401 16.26 -13.88 25.17
CA ASN A 401 16.39 -13.65 23.73
C ASN A 401 15.63 -14.68 22.87
N LEU A 402 14.44 -15.07 23.34
CA LEU A 402 13.50 -15.93 22.61
C LEU A 402 12.28 -15.11 22.20
N SER A 403 11.67 -15.49 21.08
CA SER A 403 10.42 -14.90 20.64
C SER A 403 9.32 -15.13 21.67
N VAL A 404 8.66 -14.05 22.09
CA VAL A 404 7.48 -14.13 22.95
C VAL A 404 6.32 -14.74 22.16
N PRO A 405 5.62 -15.75 22.71
CA PRO A 405 4.54 -16.43 22.01
C PRO A 405 3.36 -15.49 21.75
N HIS A 406 2.53 -15.86 20.78
CA HIS A 406 1.21 -15.25 20.60
C HIS A 406 0.22 -16.00 21.49
N ILE A 407 -0.34 -15.32 22.48
CA ILE A 407 -1.37 -15.86 23.37
C ILE A 407 -2.74 -15.60 22.70
N ALA A 408 -3.56 -16.64 22.61
CA ALA A 408 -4.91 -16.61 22.07
C ALA A 408 -5.95 -16.57 23.19
#